data_AF-A0A060ZH04-F1
#
_entry.id   AF-A0A060ZH04-F1
#
_cell.length_a   1.000
_cell.length_b   1.000
_cell.length_c   1.000
_cell.angle_alpha   90.00
_cell.angle_beta   90.00
_cell.angle_gamma   90.00
#
_symmetry.space_group_name_H-M   'P 1'
#
loop_
_entity.id
_entity.type
_entity.pdbx_description
1 polymer ?
#
loop_
_entity_poly.entity_id
_entity_poly.type
_entity_poly.pdbx_seq_one_letter_code
_entity_poly.pdbx_strand_id
1 'polypeptide(L)'
;MMFLVLSLIQNGCFCFDVLFSFSQSKAFLQTAASIAPHMYEPHFNYSTLSDKIGDLQSSYTAAQRSEDAFPEHVDTQQILKHLRQHFAVL
;
A
#
# COMPACT_ATOMS: atom_id res chain seq x y z
N MET A 1 -14.38 -11.79 -12.72
CA MET A 1 -13.11 -11.22 -12.22
C MET A 1 -13.32 -10.02 -11.28
N MET A 2 -14.29 -9.14 -11.52
CA MET A 2 -14.57 -7.97 -10.67
C MET A 2 -15.05 -8.30 -9.24
N PHE A 3 -15.82 -9.39 -9.07
CA PHE A 3 -16.31 -9.83 -7.74
C PHE A 3 -15.22 -10.33 -6.79
N LEU A 4 -14.07 -10.78 -7.30
CA LEU A 4 -12.96 -11.29 -6.49
C LEU A 4 -12.12 -10.15 -5.88
N VAL A 5 -12.05 -9.01 -6.58
CA VAL A 5 -11.34 -7.81 -6.11
C VAL A 5 -12.09 -7.18 -4.92
N LEU A 6 -13.43 -7.15 -4.96
CA LEU A 6 -14.23 -6.55 -3.89
C LEU A 6 -14.20 -7.39 -2.59
N SER A 7 -14.22 -8.73 -2.68
CA SER A 7 -14.17 -9.58 -1.48
C SER A 7 -12.80 -9.55 -0.79
N LEU A 8 -11.72 -9.34 -1.56
CA LEU A 8 -10.35 -9.22 -1.03
C LEU A 8 -10.13 -7.88 -0.30
N ILE A 9 -10.77 -6.80 -0.77
CA ILE A 9 -10.73 -5.50 -0.11
C ILE A 9 -11.48 -5.54 1.23
N GLN A 10 -12.61 -6.24 1.31
CA GLN A 10 -13.44 -6.29 2.53
C GLN A 10 -13.01 -7.32 3.59
N ASN A 11 -12.20 -8.34 3.26
CA ASN A 11 -11.93 -9.46 4.19
C ASN A 11 -10.46 -9.67 4.60
N GLY A 12 -9.49 -8.85 4.17
CA GLY A 12 -8.11 -9.23 4.47
C GLY A 12 -7.08 -8.15 4.28
N CYS A 13 -6.85 -7.39 5.35
CA CYS A 13 -5.67 -6.55 5.54
C CYS A 13 -4.34 -7.34 5.56
N PHE A 14 -4.32 -8.65 5.28
CA PHE A 14 -3.17 -9.52 5.56
C PHE A 14 -2.85 -10.62 4.52
N CYS A 15 -3.74 -10.93 3.55
CA CYS A 15 -3.56 -12.11 2.68
C CYS A 15 -2.82 -11.87 1.35
N PHE A 16 -2.38 -10.64 1.06
CA PHE A 16 -1.80 -10.36 -0.26
C PHE A 16 -0.37 -10.89 -0.45
N ASP A 17 0.40 -11.06 0.64
CA ASP A 17 1.81 -11.47 0.55
C ASP A 17 2.03 -13.00 0.47
N VAL A 18 1.00 -13.82 0.74
CA VAL A 18 1.18 -15.29 0.84
C VAL A 18 0.60 -16.03 -0.37
N LEU A 19 -0.34 -15.44 -1.12
CA LEU A 19 -1.07 -16.13 -2.18
C LEU A 19 -0.72 -15.71 -3.62
N PHE A 20 -0.17 -14.51 -3.81
CA PHE A 20 0.02 -13.91 -5.14
C PHE A 20 1.48 -13.51 -5.40
N SER A 21 1.87 -13.50 -6.67
CA SER A 21 3.16 -12.93 -7.10
C SER A 21 3.16 -11.42 -6.92
N PHE A 22 4.32 -10.82 -6.61
CA PHE A 22 4.45 -9.37 -6.40
C PHE A 22 3.82 -8.53 -7.52
N SER A 23 4.03 -8.91 -8.79
CA SER A 23 3.48 -8.18 -9.94
C SER A 23 1.94 -8.19 -9.95
N GLN A 24 1.35 -9.30 -9.56
CA GLN A 24 -0.10 -9.46 -9.45
C GLN A 24 -0.65 -8.71 -8.25
N SER A 25 0.01 -8.79 -7.10
CA SER A 25 -0.34 -8.02 -5.90
C SER A 25 -0.31 -6.51 -6.19
N LYS A 26 0.74 -6.02 -6.86
CA LYS A 26 0.84 -4.64 -7.31
C LYS A 26 -0.33 -4.24 -8.22
N ALA A 27 -0.63 -5.03 -9.23
CA ALA A 27 -1.72 -4.72 -10.16
C ALA A 27 -3.08 -4.64 -9.45
N PHE A 28 -3.37 -5.55 -8.52
CA PHE A 28 -4.61 -5.54 -7.76
C PHE A 28 -4.70 -4.36 -6.79
N LEU A 29 -3.62 -4.04 -6.07
CA LEU A 29 -3.59 -2.90 -5.16
C LEU A 29 -3.71 -1.57 -5.88
N GLN A 30 -3.05 -1.42 -7.04
CA GLN A 30 -3.19 -0.23 -7.88
C GLN A 30 -4.62 -0.05 -8.41
N THR A 31 -5.28 -1.16 -8.75
CA THR A 31 -6.68 -1.15 -9.19
C THR A 31 -7.62 -0.82 -8.03
N ALA A 32 -7.40 -1.37 -6.83
CA ALA A 32 -8.18 -1.05 -5.64
C ALA A 32 -8.05 0.43 -5.28
N ALA A 33 -6.81 0.95 -5.31
CA ALA A 33 -6.50 2.36 -5.08
C ALA A 33 -7.14 3.31 -6.11
N SER A 34 -7.30 2.88 -7.37
CA SER A 34 -7.96 3.69 -8.39
C SER A 34 -9.49 3.66 -8.28
N ILE A 35 -10.07 2.54 -7.86
CA ILE A 35 -11.52 2.40 -7.66
C ILE A 35 -11.97 3.15 -6.39
N ALA A 36 -11.16 3.15 -5.34
CA ALA A 36 -11.49 3.72 -4.04
C ALA A 36 -10.33 4.56 -3.47
N PRO A 37 -10.10 5.78 -4.01
CA PRO A 37 -8.97 6.64 -3.60
C PRO A 37 -9.12 7.23 -2.20
N HIS A 38 -10.31 7.12 -1.60
CA HIS A 38 -10.59 7.59 -0.23
C HIS A 38 -10.28 6.52 0.84
N MET A 39 -9.98 5.28 0.43
CA MET A 39 -9.60 4.21 1.34
C MET A 39 -8.08 4.21 1.50
N TYR A 40 -7.61 4.20 2.75
CA TYR A 40 -6.18 4.24 3.04
C TYR A 40 -5.53 2.86 2.87
N GLU A 41 -6.29 1.77 3.02
CA GLU A 41 -5.84 0.38 3.01
C GLU A 41 -5.14 -0.04 1.71
N PRO A 42 -5.70 0.18 0.51
CA PRO A 42 -5.01 -0.19 -0.74
C PRO A 42 -3.71 0.60 -0.93
N HIS A 43 -3.68 1.87 -0.50
CA HIS A 43 -2.49 2.71 -0.56
C HIS A 43 -1.41 2.25 0.43
N PHE A 44 -1.79 1.92 1.66
CA PHE A 44 -0.88 1.40 2.68
C PHE A 44 -0.29 0.04 2.27
N ASN A 45 -1.14 -0.88 1.82
CA ASN A 45 -0.70 -2.19 1.35
C ASN A 45 0.24 -2.08 0.15
N TYR A 46 -0.02 -1.16 -0.78
CA TYR A 46 0.88 -0.91 -1.91
C TYR A 46 2.22 -0.34 -1.45
N SER A 47 2.21 0.56 -0.46
CA SER A 47 3.44 1.07 0.14
C SER A 47 4.29 -0.03 0.76
N THR A 48 3.70 -0.84 1.65
CA THR A 48 4.40 -1.95 2.31
C THR A 48 4.94 -2.98 1.31
N LEU A 49 4.18 -3.29 0.26
CA LEU A 49 4.61 -4.19 -0.81
C LEU A 49 5.80 -3.60 -1.59
N SER A 50 5.73 -2.31 -1.96
CA SER A 50 6.82 -1.62 -2.66
C SER A 50 8.09 -1.49 -1.83
N ASP A 51 7.97 -1.24 -0.53
CA ASP A 51 9.09 -1.16 0.41
C ASP A 51 9.85 -2.49 0.50
N LYS A 52 9.11 -3.61 0.62
CA LYS A 52 9.69 -4.97 0.63
C LYS A 52 10.52 -5.32 -0.60
N ILE A 53 10.25 -4.67 -1.73
CA ILE A 53 10.95 -4.90 -3.01
C ILE A 53 12.06 -3.87 -3.26
N GLY A 54 12.17 -2.87 -2.40
CA GLY A 54 13.16 -1.79 -2.52
C GLY A 54 12.73 -0.66 -3.46
N ASP A 55 11.47 -0.61 -3.88
CA ASP A 55 10.90 0.52 -4.62
C ASP A 55 10.47 1.62 -3.63
N LEU A 56 11.45 2.28 -3.02
CA LEU A 56 11.25 3.27 -1.96
C LEU A 56 10.44 4.49 -2.43
N GLN A 57 10.58 4.87 -3.71
CA GLN A 57 9.88 6.02 -4.27
C GLN A 57 8.37 5.75 -4.46
N SER A 58 8.02 4.60 -5.03
CA SER A 58 6.62 4.18 -5.11
C SER A 58 6.02 3.98 -3.72
N SER A 59 6.82 3.39 -2.80
CA SER A 59 6.39 3.21 -1.42
C SER A 59 6.03 4.53 -0.76
N TYR A 60 6.90 5.54 -0.86
CA TYR A 60 6.66 6.86 -0.28
C TYR A 60 5.42 7.54 -0.85
N THR A 61 5.26 7.50 -2.17
CA THR A 61 4.11 8.11 -2.84
C THR A 61 2.80 7.44 -2.42
N ALA A 62 2.80 6.12 -2.25
CA ALA A 62 1.66 5.36 -1.80
C ALA A 62 1.33 5.62 -0.32
N ALA A 63 2.35 5.68 0.54
CA ALA A 63 2.19 6.01 1.95
C ALA A 63 1.62 7.43 2.15
N GLN A 64 2.05 8.40 1.33
CA GLN A 64 1.51 9.76 1.38
C GLN A 64 0.01 9.78 1.06
N ARG A 65 -0.43 9.02 0.04
CA ARG A 65 -1.86 8.89 -0.28
C ARG A 65 -2.66 8.19 0.82
N SER A 66 -2.02 7.24 1.50
CA SER A 66 -2.62 6.59 2.67
C SER A 66 -2.79 7.57 3.83
N GLU A 67 -1.79 8.44 4.07
CA GLU A 67 -1.85 9.50 5.08
C GLU A 67 -2.93 10.53 4.75
N ASP A 68 -3.06 10.93 3.48
CA ASP A 68 -4.09 11.85 3.02
C ASP A 68 -5.52 11.30 3.24
N ALA A 69 -5.68 9.98 3.10
CA ALA A 69 -6.95 9.27 3.31
C ALA A 69 -7.27 9.02 4.80
N PHE A 70 -6.26 8.66 5.60
CA PHE A 70 -6.41 8.42 7.04
C PHE A 70 -5.16 8.89 7.82
N PRO A 71 -5.12 10.17 8.23
CA PRO A 71 -3.94 10.77 8.87
C PRO A 71 -3.57 10.15 10.22
N GLU A 72 -4.54 9.55 10.92
CA GLU A 72 -4.34 8.93 12.24
C GLU A 72 -3.81 7.48 12.13
N HIS A 73 -3.55 6.97 10.92
CA HIS A 73 -3.02 5.63 10.73
C HIS A 73 -1.57 5.53 11.21
N VAL A 74 -1.36 4.94 12.39
CA VAL A 74 -0.05 4.81 13.04
C VAL A 74 0.97 4.12 12.15
N ASP A 75 0.59 3.03 11.47
CA ASP A 75 1.52 2.27 10.64
C ASP A 75 1.97 3.07 9.40
N THR A 76 1.07 3.90 8.84
CA THR A 76 1.43 4.82 7.74
C THR A 76 2.43 5.87 8.22
N GLN A 77 2.25 6.41 9.42
CA GLN A 77 3.21 7.37 9.98
C GLN A 77 4.59 6.74 10.22
N GLN A 78 4.61 5.47 10.67
CA GLN A 78 5.85 4.73 10.89
C GLN A 78 6.62 4.48 9.59
N ILE A 79 5.96 3.98 8.54
CA ILE A 79 6.62 3.73 7.25
C ILE A 79 7.10 5.03 6.60
N LEU A 80 6.34 6.13 6.69
CA LEU A 80 6.79 7.44 6.21
C LEU A 80 8.04 7.93 6.94
N LYS A 81 8.12 7.74 8.26
CA LYS A 81 9.30 8.08 9.04
C LYS A 81 10.52 7.25 8.59
N HIS A 82 10.35 5.95 8.42
CA HIS A 82 11.40 5.04 7.97
C HIS A 82 11.89 5.39 6.55
N LEU A 83 10.99 5.65 5.62
CA LEU A 83 11.32 6.07 4.24
C LEU A 83 12.05 7.41 4.21
N ARG A 84 11.60 8.40 5.01
CA ARG A 84 12.28 9.70 5.13
C ARG A 84 13.69 9.55 5.69
N GLN A 85 13.91 8.65 6.64
CA GLN A 85 15.25 8.33 7.14
C GLN A 85 16.13 7.71 6.07
N HIS A 86 15.61 6.79 5.25
CA HIS A 86 16.34 6.23 4.11
C HIS A 86 16.79 7.32 3.13
N PHE A 87 15.93 8.29 2.82
CA PHE A 87 16.29 9.38 1.92
C PHE A 87 17.28 10.39 2.51
N ALA A 88 17.29 10.57 3.84
CA ALA A 88 18.19 11.50 4.51
C ALA A 88 19.62 10.94 4.72
N VAL A 89 19.80 9.62 4.58
CA VAL A 89 21.09 8.93 4.71
C VAL A 89 21.86 8.87 3.38
N LEU A 90 21.21 9.21 2.26
CA LEU A 90 21.81 9.35 0.93
C LEU A 90 22.29 10.78 0.69
#